data_AF-A0A960TK92-F1
#
_entry.id   AF-A0A960TK92-F1
#
_cell.length_a   1.000
_cell.length_b   1.000
_cell.length_c   1.000
_cell.angle_alpha   90.00
_cell.angle_beta   90.00
_cell.angle_gamma   90.00
#
_symmetry.space_group_name_H-M   'P 1'
#
loop_
_entity.id
_entity.type
_entity.pdbx_description
1 polymer ?
#
loop_
_entity_poly.entity_id
_entity_poly.type
_entity_poly.pdbx_seq_one_letter_code
_entity_poly.pdbx_strand_id
1 'polypeptide(L)'
;MLKSISESNLIFIRNGIEYDSQKARSHLESKYNYYESKINSVEDFIEILATKSSITGIYYKIKTKDNQTILAKDWLEKKLKLYEK
;
A
#
# COMPACT_ATOMS: atom_id res chain seq x y z
N MET A 1 5.45 6.58 6.00
CA MET A 1 4.73 5.47 5.34
C MET A 1 5.28 5.11 3.96
N LEU A 2 5.24 5.99 2.94
CA LEU A 2 5.70 5.65 1.58
C LEU A 2 7.21 5.33 1.49
N LYS A 3 8.05 6.01 2.29
CA LYS A 3 9.49 5.74 2.39
C LYS A 3 9.79 4.33 2.95
N SER A 4 8.97 3.89 3.90
CA SER A 4 9.09 2.56 4.51
C SER A 4 8.79 1.45 3.52
N ILE A 5 7.92 1.69 2.53
CA ILE A 5 7.63 0.73 1.46
C ILE A 5 8.89 0.54 0.61
N SER A 6 9.50 1.62 0.13
CA SER A 6 10.74 1.54 -0.66
C SER A 6 11.89 0.85 0.09
N GLU A 7 12.03 1.10 1.40
CA GLU A 7 13.12 0.53 2.23
C GLU A 7 12.87 -0.92 2.65
N SER A 8 11.62 -1.38 2.61
CA SER A 8 11.24 -2.69 3.15
C SER A 8 11.56 -3.89 2.23
N ASN A 9 11.99 -3.65 0.99
CA ASN A 9 12.22 -4.69 -0.04
C ASN A 9 11.07 -5.71 -0.15
N LEU A 10 9.84 -5.26 0.08
CA LEU A 10 8.65 -6.10 -0.01
C LEU A 10 8.18 -6.18 -1.46
N ILE A 11 7.56 -7.30 -1.82
CA ILE A 11 6.91 -7.46 -3.12
C ILE A 11 5.44 -7.09 -2.98
N PHE A 12 5.00 -6.14 -3.79
CA PHE A 12 3.61 -5.70 -3.84
C PHE A 12 2.85 -6.45 -4.91
N ILE A 13 1.78 -7.12 -4.54
CA ILE A 13 0.96 -7.92 -5.46
C ILE A 13 -0.32 -7.16 -5.76
N ARG A 14 -0.46 -6.73 -7.01
CA ARG A 14 -1.64 -6.03 -7.51
C ARG A 14 -2.30 -6.90 -8.58
N ASN A 15 -3.56 -7.28 -8.35
CA ASN A 15 -4.33 -8.15 -9.25
C ASN A 15 -3.59 -9.46 -9.62
N GLY A 16 -2.80 -10.01 -8.69
CA GLY A 16 -1.98 -11.22 -8.93
C GLY A 16 -0.63 -10.97 -9.60
N ILE A 17 -0.29 -9.73 -9.96
CA ILE A 17 1.00 -9.37 -10.54
C ILE A 17 1.93 -8.83 -9.44
N GLU A 18 3.13 -9.38 -9.36
CA GLU A 18 4.19 -8.94 -8.44
C GLU A 18 4.90 -7.67 -8.97
N TYR A 19 5.04 -6.68 -8.09
CA TYR A 19 5.75 -5.43 -8.32
C TYR A 19 6.78 -5.23 -7.23
N ASP A 20 7.95 -4.71 -7.58
CA ASP A 20 8.95 -4.29 -6.60
C ASP A 20 8.47 -3.11 -5.74
N SER A 21 9.16 -2.89 -4.62
CA SER A 21 8.82 -1.85 -3.66
C SER A 21 8.87 -0.43 -4.23
N GLN A 22 9.71 -0.17 -5.24
CA GLN A 22 9.80 1.15 -5.88
C GLN A 22 8.57 1.41 -6.75
N LYS A 23 8.18 0.45 -7.59
CA LYS A 23 6.95 0.52 -8.40
C LYS A 23 5.71 0.60 -7.53
N ALA A 24 5.69 -0.12 -6.41
CA ALA A 24 4.62 -0.01 -5.43
C ALA A 24 4.51 1.42 -4.86
N ARG A 25 5.63 2.03 -4.47
CA ARG A 25 5.68 3.42 -4.00
C ARG A 25 5.16 4.38 -5.05
N SER A 26 5.68 4.33 -6.28
CA SER A 26 5.24 5.22 -7.36
C SER A 26 3.75 5.04 -7.69
N HIS A 27 3.24 3.81 -7.64
CA HIS A 27 1.82 3.56 -7.85
C HIS A 27 0.95 4.20 -6.76
N LEU A 28 1.33 4.03 -5.49
CA LEU A 28 0.61 4.61 -4.36
C LEU A 28 0.72 6.15 -4.34
N GLU A 29 1.85 6.70 -4.74
CA GLU A 29 2.09 8.15 -4.86
C GLU A 29 1.23 8.75 -5.98
N SER A 30 1.16 8.12 -7.15
CA SER A 30 0.25 8.53 -8.22
C SER A 30 -1.21 8.47 -7.80
N LYS A 31 -1.59 7.42 -7.06
CA LYS A 31 -2.95 7.28 -6.53
C LYS A 31 -3.24 8.34 -5.46
N TYR A 32 -2.29 8.64 -4.57
CA TYR A 32 -2.39 9.72 -3.60
C TYR A 32 -2.72 11.04 -4.29
N ASN A 33 -1.92 11.44 -5.28
CA ASN A 33 -2.12 12.70 -5.99
C ASN A 33 -3.49 12.78 -6.69
N TYR A 34 -4.00 11.67 -7.22
CA TYR A 34 -5.32 11.65 -7.87
C TYR A 34 -6.48 11.82 -6.87
N TYR A 35 -6.35 11.26 -5.67
CA TYR A 35 -7.39 11.27 -4.65
C TYR A 35 -7.10 12.27 -3.53
N GLU A 36 -6.09 13.13 -3.65
CA GLU A 36 -5.65 14.07 -2.61
C GLU A 36 -6.83 14.90 -2.08
N SER A 37 -7.68 15.39 -2.98
CA SER A 37 -8.91 16.13 -2.63
C SER A 37 -9.98 15.33 -1.87
N LYS A 38 -9.86 14.00 -1.83
CA LYS A 38 -10.78 13.05 -1.18
C LYS A 38 -10.17 12.37 0.05
N ILE A 39 -8.88 12.57 0.31
CA ILE A 39 -8.17 12.01 1.47
C ILE A 39 -8.17 13.07 2.55
N ASN A 40 -8.97 12.88 3.59
CA ASN A 40 -9.00 13.81 4.73
C ASN A 40 -8.15 13.29 5.91
N SER A 41 -7.75 12.02 5.86
CA SER A 41 -7.00 11.32 6.90
C SER A 41 -6.06 10.26 6.33
N VAL A 42 -5.11 9.78 7.12
CA VAL A 42 -4.21 8.69 6.70
C VAL A 42 -4.97 7.36 6.63
N GLU A 43 -6.03 7.22 7.41
CA GLU A 43 -7.00 6.13 7.35
C GLU A 43 -7.71 6.12 6.00
N ASP A 44 -8.18 7.28 5.52
CA ASP A 44 -8.78 7.41 4.18
C ASP A 44 -7.77 7.03 3.10
N PHE A 45 -6.49 7.42 3.27
CA PHE A 45 -5.43 7.02 2.36
C PHE A 45 -5.29 5.50 2.30
N ILE A 46 -5.25 4.82 3.45
CA ILE A 46 -5.17 3.36 3.48
C ILE A 46 -6.42 2.79 2.82
N GLU A 47 -7.61 3.13 3.31
CA GLU A 47 -8.89 2.56 2.89
C GLU A 47 -9.17 2.74 1.40
N ILE A 48 -8.94 3.95 0.86
CA ILE A 48 -9.30 4.30 -0.52
C ILE A 48 -8.18 3.91 -1.50
N LEU A 49 -6.91 4.04 -1.10
CA LEU A 49 -5.81 4.00 -2.06
C LEU A 49 -4.98 2.74 -1.99
N ALA A 50 -4.71 2.26 -0.79
CA ALA A 50 -3.64 1.30 -0.59
C ALA A 50 -4.14 -0.13 -0.35
N THR A 51 -5.45 -0.36 -0.36
CA THR A 51 -6.06 -1.66 0.00
C THR A 51 -6.61 -2.44 -1.18
N LYS A 52 -7.22 -1.78 -2.17
CA LYS A 52 -7.79 -2.43 -3.35
C LYS A 52 -7.72 -1.59 -4.61
N SER A 53 -7.77 -2.27 -5.74
CA SER A 53 -7.91 -1.66 -7.06
C SER A 53 -9.28 -0.99 -7.16
N SER A 54 -9.31 0.32 -7.42
CA SER A 54 -10.56 1.03 -7.67
C SER A 54 -11.24 0.59 -8.98
N ILE A 55 -10.48 -0.05 -9.88
CA ILE A 55 -10.95 -0.51 -11.18
C ILE A 55 -11.54 -1.93 -11.09
N THR A 56 -10.85 -2.83 -10.39
CA THR A 56 -11.20 -4.27 -10.35
C THR A 56 -11.80 -4.71 -9.02
N GLY A 57 -11.75 -3.87 -7.98
CA GLY A 57 -12.20 -4.22 -6.62
C GLY A 57 -11.31 -5.19 -5.86
N ILE A 58 -10.26 -5.72 -6.49
CA ILE A 58 -9.38 -6.75 -5.91
C ILE A 58 -8.42 -6.13 -4.89
N TYR A 59 -8.32 -6.77 -3.73
CA TYR A 59 -7.40 -6.38 -2.67
C TYR A 59 -5.94 -6.59 -3.06
N TYR A 60 -5.11 -5.61 -2.73
CA TYR A 60 -3.67 -5.69 -2.87
C TYR A 60 -3.07 -6.54 -1.76
N LYS A 61 -2.01 -7.27 -2.09
CA LYS A 61 -1.26 -8.08 -1.12
C LYS A 61 0.18 -7.63 -1.08
N ILE A 62 0.84 -7.92 0.02
CA ILE A 62 2.26 -7.69 0.22
C ILE A 62 2.89 -9.03 0.59
N LYS A 63 3.95 -9.38 -0.10
CA LYS A 63 4.78 -10.54 0.18
C LYS A 63 6.03 -10.07 0.91
N THR A 64 6.19 -10.57 2.12
CA THR A 64 7.31 -10.20 3.01
C THR A 64 8.57 -10.98 2.67
N LYS A 65 9.71 -10.56 3.24
CA LYS A 65 10.99 -11.27 3.11
C LYS A 65 10.90 -12.72 3.61
N ASP A 66 10.03 -12.98 4.57
CA ASP A 66 9.75 -14.32 5.11
C ASP A 66 8.80 -15.13 4.20
N ASN A 67 8.59 -14.68 2.96
CA ASN A 67 7.71 -15.28 1.96
C ASN A 67 6.23 -15.35 2.37
N GLN A 68 5.83 -14.63 3.42
CA GLN A 68 4.44 -14.55 3.86
C GLN A 68 3.68 -13.54 3.02
N THR A 69 2.49 -13.91 2.57
CA THR A 69 1.60 -13.01 1.83
C THR A 69 0.50 -12.52 2.76
N ILE A 70 0.43 -11.21 2.97
CA ILE A 70 -0.56 -10.54 3.81
C ILE A 70 -1.29 -9.46 3.03
N LEU A 71 -2.44 -8.99 3.52
CA LEU A 71 -3.13 -7.87 2.89
C LEU A 71 -2.30 -6.60 3.02
N ALA A 72 -2.28 -5.80 1.96
CA ALA A 72 -1.63 -4.50 1.99
C ALA A 72 -2.25 -3.58 3.06
N LYS A 73 -3.58 -3.71 3.29
CA LYS A 73 -4.32 -3.04 4.38
C LYS A 73 -3.64 -3.26 5.72
N ASP A 74 -3.58 -4.51 6.15
CA ASP A 74 -3.09 -4.91 7.47
C ASP A 74 -1.64 -4.49 7.69
N TRP A 75 -0.81 -4.57 6.64
CA TRP A 75 0.58 -4.15 6.72
C TRP A 75 0.70 -2.62 6.88
N LEU A 76 -0.07 -1.85 6.12
CA LEU A 76 -0.04 -0.39 6.17
C LEU A 76 -0.62 0.15 7.47
N GLU A 77 -1.72 -0.42 7.97
CA GLU A 77 -2.29 -0.06 9.28
C GLU A 77 -1.31 -0.34 10.41
N LYS A 78 -0.63 -1.50 10.38
CA LYS A 78 0.43 -1.81 11.35
C LYS A 78 1.57 -0.79 11.27
N LYS A 79 1.97 -0.39 10.06
CA LYS A 79 3.01 0.63 9.88
C LYS A 79 2.53 2.01 10.35
N LEU A 80 1.29 2.40 10.11
CA LEU A 80 0.73 3.66 10.59
C LEU A 80 0.83 3.76 12.12
N LYS A 81 0.34 2.74 12.83
CA LYS A 81 0.42 2.65 14.30
C LYS A 81 1.86 2.71 14.83
N LEU A 82 2.84 2.27 14.05
CA LEU A 82 4.25 2.35 14.37
C LEU A 82 4.86 3.74 14.12
N TYR A 83 4.28 4.55 13.24
CA TYR A 83 4.72 5.90 12.92
C TYR A 83 4.08 6.98 13.80
N GLU A 84 2.89 6.72 14.35
CA GLU A 84 2.18 7.64 15.26
C GLU A 84 2.63 7.54 16.72
N LYS A 85 3.71 6.83 16.99
CA LYS A 85 4.27 6.58 18.33
C LYS A 85 5.65 7.19 18.44
#